data_AF-A0A0D7Q5E0-F1
#
_entry.id   AF-A0A0D7Q5E0-F1
#
_cell.length_a   1.000
_cell.length_b   1.000
_cell.length_c   1.000
_cell.angle_alpha   90.00
_cell.angle_beta   90.00
_cell.angle_gamma   90.00
#
_symmetry.space_group_name_H-M   'P 1'
#
loop_
_entity.id
_entity.type
_entity.pdbx_description
1 polymer ?
#
loop_
_entity_poly.entity_id
_entity_poly.type
_entity_poly.pdbx_seq_one_letter_code
_entity_poly.pdbx_strand_id
1 'polypeptide(L)' 'MAETTDALVLDLVEWVAREPRPYAEVIETWRTSCPRLTIWEDAVDRGYVARRPSVEGLRVTVTESGERFLRAHGRMH' A
#
# COMPACT_ATOMS: atom_id res chain seq x y z
N MET A 1 2.77 12.90 -15.22
CA MET A 1 1.89 11.70 -15.16
C MET A 1 2.34 10.67 -14.11
N ALA A 2 3.65 10.55 -13.80
CA ALA A 2 4.11 9.72 -12.69
C ALA A 2 3.64 10.24 -11.30
N GLU A 3 3.47 11.56 -11.17
CA GLU A 3 3.02 12.20 -9.92
C GLU A 3 1.66 11.69 -9.41
N THR A 4 0.72 11.34 -10.30
CA THR A 4 -0.59 10.80 -9.89
C THR A 4 -0.48 9.36 -9.38
N THR A 5 0.37 8.54 -10.01
CA THR A 5 0.62 7.16 -9.57
C THR A 5 1.32 7.16 -8.21
N ASP A 6 2.33 8.00 -8.02
CA ASP A 6 3.06 8.06 -6.76
C ASP A 6 2.19 8.61 -5.61
N ALA A 7 1.28 9.56 -5.89
CA ALA A 7 0.29 10.01 -4.92
C ALA A 7 -0.67 8.89 -4.48
N LEU A 8 -1.15 8.06 -5.43
CA LEU A 8 -2.03 6.93 -5.10
C LEU A 8 -1.29 5.80 -4.37
N VAL A 9 -0.03 5.55 -4.70
CA VAL A 9 0.83 4.63 -3.93
C VAL A 9 1.03 5.15 -2.51
N LEU A 10 1.24 6.45 -2.35
CA LEU A 10 1.35 7.08 -1.04
C LEU A 10 0.07 6.94 -0.23
N ASP A 11 -1.10 7.19 -0.82
CA ASP A 11 -2.40 7.02 -0.15
C ASP A 11 -2.65 5.55 0.25
N LEU A 12 -2.28 4.58 -0.60
CA LEU A 12 -2.36 3.15 -0.27
C LEU A 12 -1.45 2.80 0.92
N VAL A 13 -0.19 3.23 0.89
CA VAL A 13 0.78 2.93 1.96
C VAL A 13 0.34 3.59 3.27
N GLU A 14 -0.16 4.83 3.23
CA GLU A 14 -0.68 5.54 4.39
C GLU A 14 -1.90 4.81 4.99
N TRP A 15 -2.80 4.34 4.12
CA TRP A 15 -4.00 3.61 4.53
C TRP A 15 -3.70 2.27 5.21
N VAL A 16 -2.66 1.55 4.75
CA VAL A 16 -2.17 0.32 5.40
C VAL A 16 -1.34 0.63 6.66
N ALA A 17 -0.65 1.77 6.72
CA ALA A 17 0.14 2.16 7.90
C ALA A 17 -0.72 2.40 9.13
N ARG A 18 -1.94 2.94 8.92
CA ARG A 18 -2.91 3.19 9.99
C ARG A 18 -3.35 1.91 10.69
N GLU A 19 -3.56 0.84 9.92
CA GLU A 19 -3.93 -0.46 10.45
C GLU A 19 -3.58 -1.58 9.45
N PRO A 20 -2.96 -2.69 9.90
CA PRO A 20 -2.77 -3.87 9.05
C PRO A 20 -4.11 -4.44 8.56
N ARG A 21 -4.31 -4.49 7.24
CA ARG A 21 -5.60 -4.86 6.62
C ARG A 21 -5.61 -6.25 6.00
N PRO A 22 -6.75 -6.95 5.93
CA PRO A 22 -6.89 -8.18 5.16
C PRO A 22 -6.52 -7.96 3.68
N TYR A 23 -5.79 -8.91 3.08
CA TYR A 23 -5.41 -8.83 1.66
C TYR A 23 -6.63 -8.73 0.72
N ALA A 24 -7.73 -9.41 1.05
CA ALA A 24 -8.96 -9.36 0.27
C ALA A 24 -9.52 -7.93 0.18
N GLU A 25 -9.59 -7.22 1.31
CA GLU A 25 -10.07 -5.84 1.39
C GLU A 25 -9.18 -4.87 0.59
N VAL A 26 -7.86 -5.03 0.72
CA VAL A 26 -6.87 -4.22 -0.01
C VAL A 26 -7.06 -4.41 -1.52
N ILE A 27 -7.19 -5.66 -1.97
CA ILE A 27 -7.39 -5.96 -3.39
C ILE A 27 -8.74 -5.45 -3.89
N GLU A 28 -9.82 -5.61 -3.13
CA GLU A 28 -11.14 -5.13 -3.53
C GLU A 28 -11.17 -3.60 -3.71
N THR A 29 -10.50 -2.89 -2.80
CA THR A 29 -10.44 -1.42 -2.79
C THR A 29 -9.54 -0.85 -3.90
N TRP A 30 -8.37 -1.46 -4.14
CA TRP A 30 -7.32 -0.86 -4.97
C TRP A 30 -7.12 -1.52 -6.34
N ARG A 31 -7.73 -2.69 -6.62
CA ARG A 31 -7.57 -3.39 -7.91
C ARG A 31 -8.54 -2.91 -8.99
N THR A 32 -9.60 -2.17 -8.64
CA THR A 32 -10.69 -1.79 -9.56
C THR A 32 -10.47 -0.45 -10.27
N SER A 33 -9.38 0.28 -9.96
CA SER A 33 -9.03 1.53 -10.62
C SER A 33 -8.44 1.28 -12.02
N CYS A 34 -9.31 1.14 -13.03
CA CYS A 34 -8.99 1.04 -14.46
C CYS A 34 -7.98 2.11 -14.96
N PRO A 35 -7.16 1.91 -16.01
CA PRO A 35 -6.49 0.71 -16.51
C PRO A 35 -5.00 0.65 -16.07
N ARG A 36 -4.54 1.53 -15.18
CA ARG A 36 -3.18 1.48 -14.61
C ARG A 36 -3.18 0.61 -13.37
N LEU A 37 -3.44 -0.68 -13.56
CA LEU A 37 -3.57 -1.76 -12.56
C LEU A 37 -2.39 -1.91 -11.57
N THR A 38 -1.44 -0.98 -11.56
CA THR A 38 -0.17 -1.09 -10.89
C THR A 38 -0.13 -0.46 -9.50
N ILE A 39 -1.12 0.26 -8.96
CA ILE A 39 -0.91 0.92 -7.64
C ILE A 39 -0.53 -0.09 -6.54
N TRP A 40 -1.27 -1.19 -6.46
CA TRP A 40 -0.93 -2.31 -5.58
C TRP A 40 0.40 -2.97 -5.97
N GLU A 41 0.60 -3.20 -7.26
CA GLU A 41 1.80 -3.88 -7.78
C GLU A 41 3.05 -3.03 -7.53
N ASP A 42 3.04 -1.75 -7.86
CA ASP A 42 4.05 -0.71 -7.58
C ASP A 42 4.36 -0.63 -6.09
N ALA A 43 3.36 -0.64 -5.21
CA ALA A 43 3.60 -0.60 -3.77
C ALA A 43 4.30 -1.87 -3.27
N VAL A 44 3.97 -3.04 -3.85
CA VAL A 44 4.60 -4.33 -3.54
C VAL A 44 6.00 -4.42 -4.16
N ASP A 45 6.19 -4.01 -5.41
CA ASP A 45 7.43 -4.07 -6.18
C ASP A 45 8.47 -3.09 -5.63
N ARG A 46 8.04 -1.91 -5.19
CA ARG A 46 8.87 -0.95 -4.44
C ARG A 46 9.09 -1.39 -2.98
N GLY A 47 8.44 -2.46 -2.57
CA GLY A 47 8.59 -3.07 -1.25
C GLY A 47 8.02 -2.26 -0.11
N TYR A 48 7.11 -1.31 -0.35
CA TYR A 48 6.51 -0.45 0.69
C TYR A 48 5.48 -1.18 1.54
N VAL A 49 4.85 -2.21 0.98
CA VAL A 49 3.90 -3.08 1.69
C VAL A 49 4.30 -4.54 1.50
N ALA A 50 3.97 -5.36 2.50
CA ALA A 50 4.21 -6.80 2.47
C ALA A 50 2.98 -7.56 2.92
N ARG A 51 2.79 -8.75 2.34
CA ARG A 51 1.76 -9.70 2.76
C ARG A 51 2.35 -10.57 3.85
N ARG A 52 1.69 -10.65 5.00
CA ARG A 52 2.10 -11.44 6.17
C ARG A 52 0.97 -12.40 6.56
N PRO A 53 1.28 -13.67 6.84
CA PRO A 53 0.30 -14.59 7.40
C PRO A 53 -0.08 -14.12 8.82
N SER A 54 -1.36 -14.22 9.14
CA SER A 54 -1.92 -13.95 10.47
C SER A 54 -2.90 -15.05 10.87
N VAL A 55 -3.35 -15.04 12.13
CA VAL A 55 -4.33 -16.01 12.64
C VAL A 55 -5.68 -15.97 11.91
N GLU A 56 -6.03 -14.82 11.30
CA GLU A 56 -7.28 -14.62 10.54
C GLU A 56 -7.08 -14.70 9.02
N GLY A 57 -5.88 -15.07 8.55
CA GLY A 57 -5.54 -15.16 7.13
C GLY A 57 -4.43 -14.18 6.70
N LEU A 58 -4.37 -13.88 5.40
CA LEU A 58 -3.33 -13.01 4.84
C LEU A 58 -3.64 -11.54 5.11
N ARG A 59 -2.75 -10.86 5.84
CA ARG A 59 -2.82 -9.41 6.08
C ARG A 59 -1.73 -8.68 5.31
N VAL A 60 -1.98 -7.43 5.00
CA VAL A 60 -1.03 -6.50 4.39
C VAL A 60 -0.56 -5.55 5.48
N THR A 61 0.75 -5.41 5.59
CA THR A 61 1.43 -4.56 6.56
C THR A 61 2.38 -3.63 5.82
N VAL A 62 2.58 -2.42 6.32
CA VAL A 62 3.65 -1.54 5.84
C VAL A 62 5.01 -2.09 6.27
N THR A 63 6.00 -1.94 5.39
CA THR A 63 7.39 -2.33 5.65
C THR A 63 8.19 -1.12 6.15
N GLU A 64 9.42 -1.36 6.60
CA GLU A 64 10.33 -0.26 6.98
C GLU A 64 10.58 0.73 5.82
N SER A 65 10.67 0.25 4.57
CA SER A 65 10.82 1.13 3.41
C SER A 65 9.54 1.92 3.14
N GLY A 66 8.36 1.34 3.37
CA GLY A 66 7.08 2.04 3.28
C GLY A 66 6.93 3.12 4.34
N GLU A 67 7.34 2.86 5.58
CA GLU A 67 7.37 3.90 6.62
C GLU A 67 8.31 5.05 6.26
N ARG A 68 9.50 4.72 5.73
CA ARG A 68 10.47 5.72 5.27
C ARG A 68 9.91 6.56 4.12
N PHE A 69 9.18 5.93 3.20
CA PHE A 69 8.50 6.60 2.10
C PHE A 69 7.43 7.58 2.61
N LEU A 70 6.60 7.18 3.59
CA LEU A 70 5.62 8.07 4.22
C LEU A 70 6.27 9.26 4.93
N ARG A 71 7.35 9.01 5.69
CA ARG A 71 8.10 10.08 6.38
C ARG A 71 8.69 11.08 5.38
N ALA A 72 9.27 10.60 4.28
CA ALA A 72 9.85 11.46 3.24
C ALA A 72 8.80 12.38 2.58
N HIS A 73 7.53 11.99 2.58
CA HIS A 73 6.43 12.75 2.01
C HIS A 73 5.55 13.45 3.06
N GLY A 74 5.93 13.42 4.35
CA GLY A 74 5.20 14.09 5.43
C GLY A 74 3.82 13.50 5.75
N ARG A 75 3.57 12.23 5.41
CA ARG A 75 2.29 11.52 5.62
C ARG A 75 2.26 10.60 6.84
N MET A 76 3.22 10.74 7.75
CA MET A 76 3.19 10.03 9.03
C MET A 76 2.35 10.87 10.01
N HIS A 77 1.12 10.43 10.29
CA HIS A 77 0.22 11.02 11.28
C HIS A 77 -0.08 10.03 12.40
#